data_AF-A0A6L3T5U5-F1
#
_entry.id   AF-A0A6L3T5U5-F1
#
_cell.length_a   1.000
_cell.length_b   1.000
_cell.length_c   1.000
_cell.angle_alpha   90.00
_cell.angle_beta   90.00
_cell.angle_gamma   90.00
#
_symmetry.space_group_name_H-M   'P 1'
#
loop_
_entity.id
_entity.type
_entity.pdbx_description
1 polymer ?
#
loop_
_entity_poly.entity_id
_entity_poly.type
_entity_poly.pdbx_seq_one_letter_code
_entity_poly.pdbx_strand_id
1 'polypeptide(L)'
;MIKSELVLKIAEQNPHLYQRDVETLVNAILDTIADALARGDRVELRGFGAFSVKRRDARRGRNPRTGAAVAVSEKAIPVFKTGKEMRQRLNAAGIGESHATASN
;
A
#
# COMPACT_ATOMS: atom_id res chain seq x y z
N MET A 1 5.13 -6.64 10.83
CA MET A 1 4.48 -5.67 11.72
C MET A 1 2.98 -5.77 11.54
N ILE A 2 2.24 -6.18 12.57
CA ILE A 2 0.76 -6.17 12.59
C ILE A 2 0.22 -4.85 13.16
N LYS A 3 -1.09 -4.61 13.09
CA LYS A 3 -1.70 -3.33 13.52
C LYS A 3 -1.39 -2.99 14.98
N SER A 4 -1.46 -3.95 15.89
CA SER A 4 -1.16 -3.73 17.32
C SER A 4 0.29 -3.31 17.55
N GLU A 5 1.25 -3.94 16.86
CA GLU A 5 2.66 -3.56 16.90
C GLU A 5 2.90 -2.15 16.32
N LEU A 6 2.18 -1.78 15.25
CA LEU A 6 2.23 -0.42 14.69
C LEU A 6 1.73 0.61 15.70
N VAL A 7 0.59 0.36 16.35
CA VAL A 7 0.02 1.24 17.39
C VAL A 7 0.99 1.41 18.55
N LEU A 8 1.57 0.32 19.05
CA LEU A 8 2.57 0.38 20.12
C LEU A 8 3.77 1.24 19.73
N LYS A 9 4.35 1.01 18.55
CA LYS A 9 5.50 1.80 18.08
C LYS A 9 5.18 3.29 17.91
N ILE A 10 3.98 3.63 17.42
CA ILE A 10 3.58 5.04 17.30
C ILE A 10 3.37 5.65 18.69
N ALA A 11 2.79 4.91 19.65
CA ALA A 11 2.60 5.39 21.01
C ALA A 11 3.94 5.63 21.72
N GLU A 12 4.92 4.74 21.57
CA GLU A 12 6.28 4.91 22.09
C GLU A 12 6.96 6.18 21.55
N GLN A 13 6.72 6.51 20.28
CA GLN A 13 7.24 7.73 19.63
C GLN A 13 6.50 9.00 20.07
N ASN A 14 5.30 8.86 20.65
CA ASN A 14 4.43 9.98 21.01
C ASN A 14 3.96 9.83 22.48
N PRO A 15 4.86 9.97 23.46
CA PRO A 15 4.57 9.69 24.87
C PRO A 15 3.52 10.62 25.51
N HIS A 16 3.15 11.70 24.82
CA HIS A 16 2.11 12.64 25.22
C HIS A 16 0.70 12.20 24.82
N LEU A 17 0.56 11.11 24.05
CA LEU A 17 -0.73 10.55 23.64
C LEU A 17 -1.02 9.26 24.42
N TYR A 18 -2.29 9.03 24.76
CA TYR A 18 -2.70 7.73 25.27
C TYR A 18 -2.70 6.71 24.13
N GLN A 19 -2.32 5.46 24.42
CA GLN A 19 -2.31 4.38 23.41
C GLN A 19 -3.67 4.20 22.72
N ARG A 20 -4.78 4.36 23.44
CA ARG A 20 -6.14 4.29 22.88
C ARG A 20 -6.41 5.38 21.83
N ASP A 21 -5.82 6.56 22.00
CA ASP A 21 -5.97 7.68 21.08
C ASP A 21 -5.16 7.40 19.82
N VAL A 22 -3.95 6.84 19.97
CA VAL A 22 -3.14 6.35 18.84
C VAL A 22 -3.85 5.28 18.05
N GLU A 23 -4.48 4.30 18.72
CA GLU A 23 -5.27 3.28 18.04
C GLU A 23 -6.44 3.90 17.26
N THR A 24 -7.15 4.85 17.87
CA THR A 24 -8.25 5.57 17.22
C THR A 24 -7.77 6.32 15.98
N LEU A 25 -6.63 7.01 16.07
CA LEU A 25 -6.04 7.75 14.94
C LEU A 25 -5.60 6.81 13.80
N VAL A 26 -4.98 5.67 14.13
CA VAL A 26 -4.58 4.68 13.12
C VAL A 26 -5.80 4.13 12.39
N ASN A 27 -6.88 3.78 13.11
CA ASN A 27 -8.12 3.33 12.49
C ASN A 27 -8.71 4.42 11.60
N ALA A 28 -8.82 5.66 12.10
CA ALA A 28 -9.36 6.78 11.35
C ALA A 28 -8.60 7.05 10.04
N ILE A 29 -7.26 6.93 10.04
CA ILE A 29 -6.44 7.06 8.82
C ILE A 29 -6.80 5.96 7.82
N LEU A 30 -6.86 4.70 8.25
CA LEU A 30 -7.15 3.56 7.38
C LEU A 30 -8.57 3.65 6.79
N ASP A 31 -9.55 4.00 7.61
CA ASP A 31 -10.94 4.16 7.19
C ASP A 31 -11.08 5.32 6.19
N THR A 32 -10.44 6.46 6.45
CA THR A 32 -10.44 7.60 5.53
C THR A 32 -9.85 7.25 4.16
N ILE A 33 -8.77 6.45 4.13
CA ILE A 33 -8.19 5.95 2.87
C ILE A 33 -9.18 5.02 2.16
N ALA A 34 -9.80 4.09 2.89
CA ALA A 34 -10.76 3.14 2.32
C ALA A 34 -11.97 3.86 1.71
N ASP A 35 -12.53 4.84 2.41
CA ASP A 35 -13.68 5.63 1.96
C ASP A 35 -13.34 6.46 0.71
N ALA A 36 -12.15 7.06 0.67
CA ALA A 36 -11.67 7.77 -0.51
C ALA A 36 -11.57 6.83 -1.73
N LEU A 37 -11.00 5.64 -1.55
CA LEU A 37 -10.94 4.64 -2.62
C LEU A 37 -12.33 4.16 -3.04
N ALA A 38 -13.27 3.99 -2.10
CA ALA A 38 -14.64 3.59 -2.42
C ALA A 38 -15.35 4.61 -3.34
N ARG A 39 -15.04 5.91 -3.19
CA ARG A 39 -15.52 6.97 -4.09
C ARG A 39 -14.78 7.06 -5.42
N GLY A 40 -13.68 6.31 -5.58
CA GLY A 40 -12.81 6.36 -6.76
C GLY A 40 -11.71 7.43 -6.67
N ASP A 41 -11.54 8.06 -5.52
CA ASP A 41 -10.51 9.08 -5.31
C ASP A 41 -9.11 8.44 -5.29
N ARG A 42 -8.10 9.25 -5.60
CA ARG A 42 -6.69 8.92 -5.40
C ARG A 42 -6.22 9.52 -4.08
N VAL A 43 -5.57 8.70 -3.24
CA VAL A 43 -4.93 9.18 -2.00
C VAL A 43 -3.42 9.15 -2.18
N GLU A 44 -2.78 10.31 -2.06
CA GLU A 44 -1.33 10.44 -2.16
C GLU A 44 -0.70 10.82 -0.83
N LEU A 45 0.22 9.97 -0.36
CA LEU A 45 1.02 10.16 0.85
C LEU A 45 2.46 10.41 0.41
N ARG A 46 2.85 11.68 0.26
CA ARG A 46 4.18 12.09 -0.22
C ARG A 46 5.29 11.40 0.60
N GLY A 47 6.31 10.90 -0.08
CA GLY A 47 7.39 10.11 0.52
C GLY A 47 7.07 8.62 0.71
N PHE A 48 5.80 8.28 0.92
CA PHE A 48 5.36 6.90 1.13
C PHE A 48 4.89 6.23 -0.17
N GLY A 49 3.87 6.81 -0.83
CA GLY A 49 3.28 6.25 -2.03
C GLY A 49 1.86 6.78 -2.27
N ALA A 50 1.13 6.14 -3.18
CA ALA A 50 -0.23 6.55 -3.51
C ALA A 50 -1.14 5.35 -3.71
N PHE A 51 -2.35 5.44 -3.17
CA PHE A 51 -3.45 4.52 -3.39
C PHE A 51 -4.37 5.06 -4.49
N SER A 52 -4.83 4.17 -5.36
CA SER A 52 -5.78 4.48 -6.42
C SER A 52 -6.62 3.26 -6.74
N VAL A 53 -7.80 3.47 -7.31
CA VAL A 53 -8.64 2.38 -7.84
C VAL A 53 -8.30 2.10 -9.30
N LYS A 54 -8.19 0.82 -9.66
CA LYS A 54 -8.15 0.37 -11.05
C LYS A 54 -9.38 -0.49 -11.36
N ARG A 55 -10.10 -0.16 -12.43
CA ARG A 55 -11.15 -1.03 -12.97
C ARG A 55 -10.52 -2.19 -13.72
N ARG A 56 -11.01 -3.40 -13.46
CA ARG A 56 -10.71 -4.60 -14.24
C ARG A 56 -11.98 -5.03 -14.93
N ASP A 57 -11.92 -5.11 -16.25
CA ASP A 57 -13.05 -5.49 -17.07
C ASP A 57 -13.41 -6.97 -16.86
N ALA A 58 -14.66 -7.29 -17.16
CA ALA A 58 -15.14 -8.66 -17.16
C ALA A 58 -14.32 -9.50 -18.16
N ARG A 59 -13.99 -10.74 -17.78
CA ARG A 59 -13.20 -11.64 -18.61
C ARG A 59 -13.57 -13.10 -18.36
N ARG A 60 -13.15 -13.98 -19.27
CA ARG A 60 -13.19 -15.43 -19.03
C ARG A 60 -11.90 -15.87 -18.33
N GLY A 61 -12.06 -16.47 -17.16
CA GLY A 61 -10.99 -17.15 -16.42
C GLY A 61 -11.07 -18.66 -16.59
N ARG A 62 -10.17 -19.37 -15.91
CA ARG A 62 -10.22 -20.82 -15.77
C ARG A 62 -10.15 -21.19 -14.30
N ASN A 63 -10.92 -22.19 -13.90
CA ASN A 63 -10.81 -22.78 -12.57
C ASN A 63 -9.45 -23.49 -12.46
N PRO A 64 -8.56 -23.12 -11.52
CA PRO A 64 -7.24 -23.73 -11.39
C PRO A 64 -7.28 -25.24 -11.13
N ARG A 65 -8.36 -25.74 -10.50
CA ARG A 65 -8.52 -27.16 -10.14
C ARG A 65 -9.09 -28.02 -11.26
N THR A 66 -9.96 -27.46 -12.12
CA THR A 66 -10.70 -28.24 -13.14
C THR A 66 -10.44 -27.81 -14.58
N GLY A 67 -9.80 -26.66 -14.81
CA GLY A 67 -9.57 -26.09 -16.13
C GLY A 67 -10.80 -25.51 -16.83
N ALA A 68 -12.00 -25.67 -16.24
CA ALA A 68 -13.26 -25.20 -16.81
C ALA A 68 -13.28 -23.66 -16.92
N ALA A 69 -13.88 -23.15 -17.99
CA ALA A 69 -14.04 -21.72 -18.21
C ALA A 69 -15.03 -21.15 -17.19
N VAL A 70 -14.65 -20.06 -16.52
CA VAL A 70 -15.50 -19.36 -15.55
C VAL A 70 -15.59 -17.88 -15.91
N ALA A 71 -16.79 -17.30 -15.80
CA ALA A 71 -16.97 -15.86 -15.97
C ALA A 71 -16.41 -15.14 -14.74
N VAL A 72 -15.61 -14.11 -14.97
CA VAL A 72 -15.12 -13.19 -13.95
C VAL A 72 -15.77 -11.85 -14.23
N SER A 73 -16.61 -11.39 -13.31
CA SER A 73 -17.26 -10.08 -13.41
C SER A 73 -16.23 -8.95 -13.38
N GLU A 74 -16.61 -7.80 -13.92
CA GLU A 74 -15.83 -6.59 -13.71
C GLU A 74 -15.72 -6.27 -12.21
N LYS A 75 -14.61 -5.65 -11.83
CA LYS A 75 -14.42 -5.19 -10.45
C LYS A 75 -13.41 -4.05 -10.34
N ALA A 76 -13.65 -3.18 -9.36
CA ALA A 76 -12.67 -2.24 -8.87
C ALA A 76 -11.66 -2.96 -7.97
N ILE A 77 -10.37 -2.66 -8.14
CA ILE A 77 -9.31 -3.14 -7.25
C ILE A 77 -8.47 -1.97 -6.73
N PRO A 78 -8.05 -2.00 -5.46
CA PRO A 78 -7.07 -1.04 -4.97
C PRO A 78 -5.70 -1.33 -5.60
N VAL A 79 -4.96 -0.27 -5.88
CA VAL A 79 -3.58 -0.30 -6.35
C VAL A 79 -2.78 0.64 -5.49
N PHE A 80 -1.67 0.16 -4.94
CA PHE A 80 -0.68 0.99 -4.27
C PHE A 80 0.54 1.16 -5.18
N LYS A 81 0.94 2.40 -5.41
CA LYS A 81 2.18 2.76 -6.11
C LYS A 81 3.18 3.28 -5.08
N THR A 82 4.34 2.65 -4.98
CA THR A 82 5.39 3.04 -4.05
C THR A 82 5.98 4.42 -4.41
N GLY A 83 6.26 5.22 -3.38
CA GLY A 83 6.99 6.49 -3.53
C GLY A 83 8.47 6.26 -3.83
N LYS A 84 9.13 7.27 -4.41
CA LYS A 84 10.58 7.24 -4.68
C LYS A 84 11.38 7.03 -3.39
N GLU A 85 11.04 7.79 -2.35
CA GLU A 85 11.75 7.75 -1.07
C GLU A 85 11.60 6.39 -0.37
N MET A 86 10.39 5.80 -0.35
CA MET A 86 10.21 4.43 0.13
C MET A 86 11.10 3.43 -0.62
N ARG A 87 11.15 3.48 -1.96
CA ARG A 87 12.03 2.59 -2.75
C ARG A 87 13.51 2.81 -2.41
N GLN A 88 13.92 4.07 -2.24
CA GLN A 88 15.30 4.40 -1.86
C GLN A 88 15.63 3.83 -0.48
N ARG A 89 14.77 4.00 0.52
CA ARG A 89 14.98 3.44 1.87
C ARG A 89 15.12 1.91 1.86
N LEU A 90 14.39 1.21 0.99
CA LEU A 90 14.51 -0.25 0.84
C LEU A 90 15.84 -0.68 0.21
N ASN A 91 16.35 0.08 -0.76
CA ASN A 91 17.53 -0.29 -1.52
C ASN A 91 18.83 0.34 -0.99
N ALA A 92 18.75 1.36 -0.14
CA ALA A 92 19.89 2.03 0.49
C ALA A 92 20.69 1.08 1.40
N ALA A 93 20.07 -0.01 1.88
CA ALA A 93 20.73 -1.02 2.70
C ALA A 93 21.38 -2.18 1.90
N GLY A 94 21.37 -2.16 0.57
CA GLY A 94 21.76 -3.35 -0.21
C GLY A 94 22.18 -3.17 -1.67
N ILE A 95 22.34 -1.94 -2.18
CA ILE A 95 23.03 -1.71 -3.45
C ILE A 95 24.17 -0.75 -3.15
N GLY A 96 25.31 -1.33 -2.75
CA GLY A 96 26.59 -0.64 -2.88
C GLY A 96 26.68 -0.12 -4.31
N GLU A 97 27.17 1.10 -4.42
CA GLU A 97 27.44 1.78 -5.68
C GLU A 97 28.13 0.83 -6.66
N SER A 98 27.37 0.19 -7.56
CA SER A 98 27.93 -0.20 -8.84
C SER A 98 28.11 1.10 -9.59
N HIS A 99 29.31 1.67 -9.43
CA HIS A 99 29.94 2.48 -10.45
C HIS A 99 29.71 1.81 -11.82
N ALA A 100 28.71 2.28 -12.55
CA ALA A 100 28.73 2.16 -13.99
C ALA A 100 29.74 3.21 -14.47
N THR A 101 31.01 2.82 -14.48
CA THR A 101 32.02 3.43 -15.34
C THR A 101 31.47 3.36 -16.76
N ALA A 102 31.02 4.50 -17.28
CA ALA A 102 30.90 4.67 -18.72
C ALA A 102 32.32 4.70 -19.27
N SER A 103 32.75 3.56 -19.84
CA SER A 103 33.90 3.51 -20.75
C SER A 103 33.39 3.58 -22.18
N ASN A 104 33.98 4.54 -22.91
CA ASN A 104 33.91 4.88 -24.34
C ASN A 104 32.57 5.38 -24.90
#